data_AF-A0A947FST5-F1
#
_entry.id   AF-A0A947FST5-F1
#
_cell.length_a   1.000
_cell.length_b   1.000
_cell.length_c   1.000
_cell.angle_alpha   90.00
_cell.angle_beta   90.00
_cell.angle_gamma   90.00
#
_symmetry.space_group_name_H-M   'P 1'
#
loop_
_entity.id
_entity.type
_entity.pdbx_description
1 polymer ?
#
loop_
_entity_poly.entity_id
_entity_poly.type
_entity_poly.pdbx_seq_one_letter_code
_entity_poly.pdbx_strand_id
1 'polypeptide(L)'
;MTKYLKPYNKILAYFIRLVLIPLALLGSLSLLAEPEFDLLITNARIVDGTGKAAFKADVGIADGTIAAIGSLKGRAATQLIDANMRVVSPGFIDLHSHDERNMIRRPQAENIIRQGVTTLLTGNCGGSPVDIARYFEQL
;
A
#
# COMPACT_ATOMS: atom_id res chain seq x y z
N MET A 1 35.18 46.26 34.67
CA MET A 1 35.82 44.93 34.75
C MET A 1 34.97 43.87 34.03
N THR A 2 34.59 44.09 32.76
CA THR A 2 33.65 43.21 32.01
C THR A 2 33.84 43.27 30.48
N LYS A 3 35.00 43.74 29.97
CA LYS A 3 35.21 43.91 28.52
C LYS A 3 35.87 42.71 27.80
N TYR A 4 36.30 41.67 28.52
CA TYR A 4 37.15 40.59 27.95
C TYR A 4 36.54 39.17 27.91
N LEU A 5 35.28 38.97 28.31
CA LEU A 5 34.64 37.64 28.30
C LEU A 5 33.84 37.30 27.01
N LYS A 6 33.88 38.15 25.98
CA LYS A 6 33.05 38.00 24.77
C LYS A 6 33.51 36.99 23.69
N PRO A 7 34.80 36.71 23.45
CA PRO A 7 35.20 35.89 22.30
C PRO A 7 35.03 34.37 22.53
N TYR A 8 35.13 33.89 23.78
CA TYR A 8 35.06 32.45 24.08
C TYR A 8 33.67 31.86 23.81
N ASN A 9 32.60 32.60 24.12
CA ASN A 9 31.22 32.18 23.85
C ASN A 9 30.91 32.10 22.35
N LYS A 10 31.60 32.86 21.49
CA LYS A 10 31.42 32.80 20.03
C LYS A 10 32.07 31.56 19.42
N ILE A 11 33.28 31.22 19.87
CA ILE A 11 34.00 30.03 19.39
C ILE A 11 33.30 28.76 19.87
N LEU A 12 32.88 28.71 21.14
CA LEU A 12 32.12 27.60 21.69
C LEU A 12 30.76 27.43 20.99
N ALA A 13 30.04 28.53 20.71
CA ALA A 13 28.81 28.48 19.91
C ALA A 13 29.06 28.01 18.46
N TYR A 14 30.22 28.32 17.89
CA TYR A 14 30.60 27.87 16.54
C TYR A 14 30.88 26.37 16.51
N PHE A 15 31.58 25.84 17.52
CA PHE A 15 31.78 24.39 17.69
C PHE A 15 30.47 23.64 17.94
N ILE A 16 29.60 24.17 18.79
CA ILE A 16 28.27 23.61 19.06
C ILE A 16 27.44 23.59 17.76
N ARG A 17 27.47 24.65 16.94
CA ARG A 17 26.81 24.68 15.62
C ARG A 17 27.45 23.70 14.63
N LEU A 18 28.78 23.62 14.58
CA LEU A 18 29.52 22.70 13.69
C LEU A 18 29.29 21.23 14.00
N VAL A 19 28.88 20.88 15.23
CA VAL A 19 28.66 19.49 15.64
C VAL A 19 27.18 19.15 15.71
N LEU A 20 26.36 19.99 16.37
CA LEU A 20 24.94 19.68 16.57
C LEU A 20 24.10 19.85 15.30
N ILE A 21 24.45 20.75 14.39
CA ILE A 21 23.72 20.95 13.13
C ILE A 21 23.90 19.74 12.20
N PRO A 22 25.13 19.27 11.87
CA PRO A 22 25.28 18.06 11.07
C PRO A 22 24.73 16.81 11.76
N LEU A 23 24.81 16.71 13.10
CA LEU A 23 24.21 15.58 13.83
C LEU A 23 22.67 15.58 13.75
N ALA A 24 22.03 16.74 13.83
CA ALA A 24 20.59 16.88 13.62
C ALA A 24 20.19 16.62 12.16
N LEU A 25 21.01 17.04 11.19
CA LEU A 25 20.82 16.76 9.77
C LEU A 25 20.94 15.26 9.46
N LEU A 26 21.92 14.56 10.03
CA LEU A 26 22.07 13.11 9.92
C LEU A 26 20.87 12.36 10.53
N GLY A 27 20.36 12.80 11.68
CA GLY A 27 19.16 12.23 12.30
C GLY A 27 17.88 12.44 11.47
N SER A 28 17.78 13.58 10.76
CA SER A 28 16.62 13.89 9.92
C SER A 28 16.55 13.08 8.62
N LEU A 29 17.69 12.61 8.10
CA LEU A 29 17.75 11.88 6.83
C LEU A 29 17.04 10.51 6.90
N SER A 30 17.06 9.86 8.07
CA SER A 30 16.35 8.59 8.29
C SER A 30 14.83 8.76 8.45
N LEU A 31 14.35 9.97 8.77
CA LEU A 31 12.91 10.28 8.81
C LEU A 31 12.34 10.65 7.44
N LEU A 32 13.20 10.95 6.46
CA LEU A 32 12.83 11.34 5.09
C LEU A 32 12.89 10.16 4.10
N ALA A 33 13.19 8.96 4.58
CA ALA A 33 13.17 7.77 3.74
C ALA A 33 11.72 7.42 3.44
N GLU A 34 11.26 7.76 2.23
CA GLU A 34 9.96 7.33 1.74
C GLU A 34 9.89 5.80 1.78
N PRO A 35 8.79 5.22 2.29
CA PRO A 35 8.60 3.79 2.29
C PRO A 35 8.64 3.28 0.85
N GLU A 36 9.31 2.14 0.65
CA GLU A 36 9.46 1.56 -0.69
C GLU A 36 8.14 1.00 -1.23
N PHE A 37 7.26 0.55 -0.33
CA PHE A 37 5.96 -0.01 -0.66
C PHE A 37 4.85 0.74 0.07
N ASP A 38 3.70 0.91 -0.57
CA ASP A 38 2.48 1.35 0.10
C ASP A 38 1.98 0.27 1.07
N LEU A 39 2.03 -0.98 0.61
CA LEU A 39 1.61 -2.15 1.37
C LEU A 39 2.60 -3.29 1.17
N LEU A 40 3.05 -3.87 2.28
CA LEU A 40 3.85 -5.08 2.30
C LEU A 40 3.12 -6.19 3.04
N ILE A 41 2.85 -7.29 2.35
CA ILE A 41 2.25 -8.51 2.92
C ILE A 41 3.33 -9.55 3.11
N THR A 42 3.64 -9.93 4.34
CA THR A 42 4.74 -10.86 4.67
C THR A 42 4.27 -12.24 5.09
N ASN A 43 5.17 -13.23 5.03
CA ASN A 43 4.93 -14.62 5.45
C ASN A 43 3.72 -15.26 4.78
N ALA A 44 3.50 -14.98 3.50
CA ALA A 44 2.37 -15.50 2.76
C ALA A 44 2.69 -16.84 2.09
N ARG A 45 1.64 -17.63 1.87
CA ARG A 45 1.66 -18.74 0.91
C ARG A 45 0.99 -18.26 -0.39
N ILE A 46 1.80 -17.95 -1.40
CA ILE A 46 1.34 -17.38 -2.65
C ILE A 46 0.73 -18.47 -3.54
N VAL A 47 -0.48 -18.23 -4.01
CA VAL A 47 -1.13 -18.95 -5.11
C VAL A 47 -1.35 -17.94 -6.23
N ASP A 48 -0.44 -17.91 -7.21
CA ASP A 48 -0.35 -16.83 -8.21
C ASP A 48 -1.37 -16.91 -9.36
N GLY A 49 -2.23 -17.93 -9.37
CA GLY A 49 -3.24 -18.15 -10.41
C GLY A 49 -2.72 -18.82 -11.69
N THR A 50 -1.43 -19.14 -11.79
CA THR A 50 -0.84 -19.80 -12.97
C THR A 50 -1.09 -21.31 -13.03
N GLY A 51 -1.69 -21.88 -11.99
CA GLY A 51 -1.87 -23.32 -11.81
C GLY A 51 -0.63 -24.05 -11.24
N LYS A 52 0.46 -23.33 -10.98
CA LYS A 52 1.65 -23.89 -10.31
C LYS A 52 1.39 -24.15 -8.83
N ALA A 53 2.27 -24.96 -8.23
CA ALA A 53 2.26 -25.20 -6.79
C ALA A 53 2.48 -23.90 -6.01
N ALA A 54 1.80 -23.78 -4.86
CA ALA A 54 1.94 -22.63 -3.98
C ALA A 54 3.37 -22.54 -3.41
N PHE A 55 3.86 -21.32 -3.21
CA PHE A 55 5.20 -21.06 -2.66
C PHE A 55 5.18 -20.00 -1.56
N LYS A 56 6.19 -19.99 -0.69
CA LYS A 56 6.30 -19.00 0.38
C LYS A 56 7.01 -17.75 -0.14
N ALA A 57 6.39 -16.58 0.03
CA ALA A 57 6.99 -15.30 -0.30
C ALA A 57 6.24 -14.14 0.40
N ASP A 58 6.78 -12.95 0.26
CA ASP A 58 6.17 -11.67 0.60
C ASP A 58 5.73 -10.97 -0.70
N VAL A 59 4.76 -10.05 -0.60
CA VAL A 59 4.25 -9.24 -1.72
C VAL A 59 4.32 -7.77 -1.36
N GLY A 60 5.07 -6.99 -2.15
CA GLY A 60 5.15 -5.54 -2.05
C GLY A 60 4.27 -4.88 -3.11
N ILE A 61 3.42 -3.95 -2.69
CA ILE A 61 2.54 -3.14 -3.54
C ILE A 61 3.03 -1.69 -3.49
N ALA A 62 3.17 -1.07 -4.66
CA ALA A 62 3.46 0.36 -4.80
C ALA A 62 2.64 0.93 -5.97
N ASP A 63 2.09 2.12 -5.80
CA ASP A 63 1.30 2.85 -6.79
C ASP A 63 0.15 2.02 -7.37
N GLY A 64 -0.51 1.23 -6.52
CA GLY A 64 -1.62 0.34 -6.91
C GLY A 64 -1.23 -0.89 -7.73
N THR A 65 0.08 -1.18 -7.85
CA THR A 65 0.59 -2.35 -8.61
C THR A 65 1.41 -3.27 -7.73
N ILE A 66 1.49 -4.55 -8.11
CA ILE A 66 2.42 -5.49 -7.46
C ILE A 66 3.84 -5.15 -7.94
N ALA A 67 4.61 -4.49 -7.09
CA ALA A 67 5.96 -4.02 -7.39
C ALA A 67 7.01 -5.13 -7.22
N ALA A 68 6.80 -6.03 -6.25
CA ALA A 68 7.73 -7.14 -6.00
C ALA A 68 7.04 -8.35 -5.36
N ILE A 69 7.55 -9.54 -5.67
CA ILE A 69 7.21 -10.80 -4.98
C ILE A 69 8.52 -11.51 -4.66
N GLY A 70 8.74 -11.89 -3.40
CA GLY A 70 9.98 -12.56 -2.99
C GLY A 70 10.25 -12.46 -1.49
N SER A 71 11.53 -12.50 -1.11
CA SER A 71 11.94 -12.24 0.28
C SER A 71 12.10 -10.73 0.47
N LEU A 72 11.16 -10.09 1.17
CA LEU A 72 11.10 -8.63 1.34
C LEU A 72 11.25 -8.22 2.82
N LYS A 73 11.77 -9.12 3.65
CA LYS A 73 12.03 -8.86 5.06
C LYS A 73 12.96 -7.64 5.24
N GLY A 74 12.53 -6.70 6.06
CA GLY A 74 13.30 -5.48 6.39
C GLY A 74 13.17 -4.35 5.37
N ARG A 75 12.38 -4.52 4.31
CA ARG A 75 12.02 -3.41 3.40
C ARG A 75 10.97 -2.53 4.07
N ALA A 76 11.06 -1.22 3.86
CA ALA A 76 10.14 -0.25 4.43
C ALA A 76 8.82 -0.24 3.67
N ALA A 77 7.71 -0.13 4.38
CA ALA A 77 6.38 0.02 3.80
C ALA A 77 5.50 0.94 4.65
N THR A 78 4.58 1.68 4.03
CA THR A 78 3.59 2.50 4.73
C THR A 78 2.69 1.64 5.61
N GLN A 79 2.24 0.50 5.07
CA GLN A 79 1.45 -0.50 5.78
C GLN A 79 2.12 -1.88 5.70
N LEU A 80 2.16 -2.58 6.84
CA LEU A 80 2.67 -3.95 6.95
C LEU A 80 1.55 -4.88 7.41
N ILE A 81 1.40 -6.01 6.72
CA ILE A 81 0.46 -7.08 7.08
C ILE A 81 1.23 -8.41 7.19
N ASP A 82 1.18 -9.06 8.35
CA ASP A 82 1.65 -10.44 8.49
C ASP A 82 0.53 -11.43 8.10
N ALA A 83 0.70 -12.10 6.96
CA ALA A 83 -0.26 -13.09 6.46
C ALA A 83 -0.32 -14.35 7.33
N ASN A 84 0.65 -14.59 8.23
CA ASN A 84 0.66 -15.77 9.11
C ASN A 84 0.46 -17.10 8.35
N MET A 85 1.16 -17.27 7.23
CA MET A 85 1.06 -18.43 6.33
C MET A 85 -0.32 -18.65 5.68
N ARG A 86 -1.23 -17.66 5.78
CA ARG A 86 -2.46 -17.63 4.99
C ARG A 86 -2.13 -17.44 3.51
N VAL A 87 -3.13 -17.74 2.69
CA VAL A 87 -3.00 -17.63 1.24
C VAL A 87 -3.11 -16.17 0.82
N VAL A 88 -2.21 -15.76 -0.05
CA VAL A 88 -2.37 -14.56 -0.87
C VAL A 88 -2.53 -15.04 -2.31
N SER A 89 -3.61 -14.61 -2.95
CA SER A 89 -3.92 -14.91 -4.34
C SER A 89 -4.27 -13.63 -5.09
N PRO A 90 -4.35 -13.66 -6.44
CA PRO A 90 -5.11 -12.67 -7.17
C PRO A 90 -6.53 -12.56 -6.59
N GLY A 91 -7.10 -11.36 -6.62
CA GLY A 91 -8.50 -11.16 -6.32
C GLY A 91 -9.38 -11.93 -7.30
N PHE A 92 -10.52 -12.44 -6.82
CA PHE A 92 -11.37 -13.28 -7.65
C PHE A 92 -12.12 -12.46 -8.70
N ILE A 93 -12.30 -13.05 -9.87
CA ILE A 93 -13.04 -12.48 -10.99
C ILE A 93 -14.35 -13.25 -11.08
N ASP A 94 -15.45 -12.60 -10.73
CA ASP A 94 -16.79 -13.16 -10.87
C ASP A 94 -17.32 -12.85 -12.27
N LEU A 95 -17.41 -13.89 -13.09
CA LEU A 95 -17.82 -13.80 -14.49
C LEU A 95 -19.34 -13.78 -14.67
N HIS A 96 -20.12 -14.06 -13.61
CA HIS A 96 -21.56 -14.22 -13.74
C HIS A 96 -22.30 -13.56 -12.57
N SER A 97 -22.37 -12.24 -12.61
CA SER A 97 -23.11 -11.44 -11.63
C SER A 97 -24.30 -10.69 -12.25
N HIS A 98 -25.25 -10.37 -11.38
CA HIS A 98 -26.40 -9.48 -11.60
C HIS A 98 -26.36 -8.22 -10.71
N ASP A 99 -25.18 -7.83 -10.23
CA ASP A 99 -25.01 -6.70 -9.32
C ASP A 99 -25.43 -5.36 -9.93
N GLU A 100 -25.59 -5.26 -11.27
CA GLU A 100 -26.14 -4.06 -11.91
C GLU A 100 -27.50 -3.63 -11.34
N ARG A 101 -28.25 -4.56 -10.73
CA ARG A 101 -29.55 -4.31 -10.11
C ARG A 101 -29.46 -3.57 -8.78
N ASN A 102 -28.32 -3.67 -8.10
CA ASN A 102 -28.15 -3.20 -6.72
C ASN A 102 -26.99 -2.20 -6.55
N MET A 103 -26.07 -2.10 -7.52
CA MET A 103 -24.83 -1.33 -7.35
C MET A 103 -25.09 0.17 -7.06
N ILE A 104 -26.10 0.78 -7.69
CA ILE A 104 -26.52 2.16 -7.39
C ILE A 104 -27.01 2.33 -5.94
N ARG A 105 -27.73 1.33 -5.42
CA ARG A 105 -28.27 1.37 -4.05
C ARG A 105 -27.24 0.95 -2.99
N ARG A 106 -26.23 0.17 -3.39
CA ARG A 106 -25.20 -0.42 -2.50
C ARG A 106 -23.83 -0.38 -3.19
N PRO A 107 -23.25 0.82 -3.39
CA PRO A 107 -22.01 0.99 -4.17
C PRO A 107 -20.79 0.34 -3.50
N GLN A 108 -20.87 0.03 -2.21
CA GLN A 108 -19.78 -0.61 -1.46
C GLN A 108 -19.61 -2.10 -1.80
N ALA A 109 -20.59 -2.75 -2.43
CA ALA A 109 -20.54 -4.16 -2.84
C ALA A 109 -20.03 -5.13 -1.75
N GLU A 110 -20.40 -4.91 -0.47
CA GLU A 110 -19.81 -5.66 0.66
C GLU A 110 -19.99 -7.18 0.56
N ASN A 111 -21.11 -7.64 0.01
CA ASN A 111 -21.36 -9.07 -0.21
C ASN A 111 -20.31 -9.71 -1.10
N ILE A 112 -19.85 -8.97 -2.12
CA ILE A 112 -18.88 -9.41 -3.13
C ILE A 112 -17.46 -9.33 -2.56
N ILE A 113 -17.10 -8.21 -1.94
CA ILE A 113 -15.76 -7.99 -1.37
C ILE A 113 -15.47 -9.00 -0.26
N ARG A 114 -16.45 -9.31 0.61
CA ARG A 114 -16.29 -10.29 1.70
C ARG A 114 -16.04 -11.72 1.21
N GLN A 115 -16.32 -12.01 -0.06
CA GLN A 115 -16.01 -13.30 -0.69
C GLN A 115 -14.63 -13.31 -1.36
N GLY A 116 -13.92 -12.17 -1.40
CA GLY A 116 -12.62 -12.02 -2.06
C GLY A 116 -12.70 -11.67 -3.54
N VAL A 117 -13.88 -11.32 -4.06
CA VAL A 117 -14.06 -10.86 -5.43
C VAL A 117 -13.62 -9.40 -5.57
N THR A 118 -12.80 -9.13 -6.58
CA THR A 118 -12.28 -7.79 -6.89
C THR A 118 -12.77 -7.25 -8.24
N THR A 119 -13.29 -8.13 -9.09
CA THR A 119 -13.76 -7.77 -10.44
C THR A 119 -15.05 -8.51 -10.75
N LEU A 120 -16.02 -7.79 -11.31
CA LEU A 120 -17.33 -8.31 -11.70
C LEU A 120 -17.54 -8.15 -13.21
N LEU A 121 -18.10 -9.18 -13.85
CA LEU A 121 -18.76 -9.08 -15.15
C LEU A 121 -20.28 -9.11 -14.93
N THR A 122 -20.95 -8.02 -15.27
CA THR A 122 -22.39 -7.78 -15.02
C THR A 122 -23.21 -7.75 -16.30
N GLY A 123 -24.53 -7.60 -16.19
CA GLY A 123 -25.43 -7.56 -17.36
C GLY A 123 -25.68 -8.92 -18.00
N ASN A 124 -25.41 -9.99 -17.25
CA ASN A 124 -25.65 -11.37 -17.67
C ASN A 124 -27.14 -11.64 -17.93
N CYS A 125 -27.43 -12.72 -18.67
CA CYS A 125 -28.79 -13.24 -18.90
C CYS A 125 -29.79 -12.20 -19.47
N GLY A 126 -29.30 -11.22 -20.23
CA GLY A 126 -30.12 -10.12 -20.76
C GLY A 126 -30.55 -9.10 -19.70
N GLY A 127 -29.91 -9.11 -18.51
CA GLY A 127 -30.18 -8.19 -17.41
C GLY A 127 -29.47 -6.85 -17.51
N SER A 128 -28.74 -6.60 -18.59
CA SER A 128 -28.06 -5.33 -18.80
C SER A 128 -29.04 -4.17 -18.95
N PRO A 129 -28.72 -2.97 -18.41
CA PRO A 129 -29.39 -1.74 -18.81
C PRO A 129 -29.32 -1.56 -20.33
N VAL A 130 -30.42 -1.09 -20.94
CA VAL A 130 -30.45 -0.81 -22.39
C VAL A 130 -29.52 0.35 -22.74
N ASP A 131 -29.48 1.37 -21.88
CA ASP A 131 -28.57 2.51 -21.99
C ASP A 131 -27.43 2.37 -20.98
N ILE A 132 -26.31 1.82 -21.46
CA ILE A 132 -25.13 1.53 -20.64
C ILE A 132 -24.44 2.83 -20.20
N ALA A 133 -24.37 3.85 -21.08
CA ALA A 133 -23.72 5.11 -20.77
C ALA A 133 -24.43 5.80 -19.61
N ARG A 134 -25.76 5.92 -19.70
CA ARG A 134 -26.59 6.49 -18.64
C ARG A 134 -26.54 5.70 -17.33
N TYR A 135 -26.31 4.38 -17.40
CA TYR A 135 -26.13 3.58 -16.18
C TYR A 135 -24.83 3.96 -15.46
N PHE A 136 -23.71 4.12 -16.17
CA PHE A 136 -22.44 4.52 -15.55
C PHE A 136 -22.45 5.94 -14.99
N GLU A 137 -23.26 6.86 -15.54
CA GLU A 137 -23.47 8.20 -14.97
C GLU A 137 -24.14 8.19 -13.58
N GLN A 138 -24.76 7.06 -13.18
CA GLN A 138 -25.46 6.90 -11.91
C GLN A 138 -24.63 6.21 -10.83
N LEU A 139 -23.45 5.69 -11.19
CA LEU A 139 -22.51 5.05 -10.26
C LEU A 139 -21.58 6.09 -9.62
#